data_AF-A0A2T2VD67-F1
#
_entry.id   AF-A0A2T2VD67-F1
#
_cell.length_a   1.000
_cell.length_b   1.000
_cell.length_c   1.000
_cell.angle_alpha   90.00
_cell.angle_beta   90.00
_cell.angle_gamma   90.00
#
_symmetry.space_group_name_H-M   'P 1'
#
loop_
_entity.id
_entity.type
_entity.pdbx_description
1 polymer ?
#
loop_
_entity_poly.entity_id
_entity_poly.type
_entity_poly.pdbx_seq_one_letter_code
_entity_poly.pdbx_strand_id
1 'polypeptide(L)'
;MSNNKNSKLYDLEDRTLRFAQRVRRLIKKLPKIIANIEDVKQLAKTSASVGANYIEANESLSRKDIVYRIKVYRKEIKEIE
;
A
#
# COMPACT_ATOMS: atom_id res chain seq x y z
N MET A 1 33.38 -7.26 -9.08
CA MET A 1 33.02 -7.09 -7.65
C MET A 1 32.71 -5.62 -7.41
N SER A 2 31.46 -5.30 -7.07
CA SER A 2 31.04 -4.13 -6.27
C SER A 2 29.52 -4.18 -6.12
N ASN A 3 29.05 -5.11 -5.28
CA ASN A 3 27.65 -5.19 -4.84
C ASN A 3 27.42 -4.10 -3.79
N ASN A 4 27.00 -2.91 -4.23
CA ASN A 4 26.64 -1.84 -3.32
C ASN A 4 25.19 -2.01 -2.84
N LYS A 5 25.05 -2.38 -1.56
CA LYS A 5 23.81 -2.74 -0.89
C LYS A 5 22.94 -1.50 -0.63
N ASN A 6 22.13 -1.11 -1.62
CA ASN A 6 20.97 -0.22 -1.41
C ASN A 6 19.69 -0.79 -2.06
N SER A 7 19.63 -2.09 -2.27
CA SER A 7 18.49 -2.78 -2.93
C SER A 7 17.20 -2.87 -2.10
N LYS A 8 17.21 -2.44 -0.82
CA LYS A 8 16.03 -2.53 0.06
C LYS A 8 15.07 -1.34 -0.04
N LEU A 9 15.54 -0.16 -0.48
CA LEU A 9 14.73 1.07 -0.48
C LEU A 9 13.69 1.08 -1.63
N TYR A 10 13.98 0.39 -2.73
CA TYR A 10 13.12 0.33 -3.92
C TYR A 10 12.18 -0.89 -3.96
N ASP A 11 12.38 -1.90 -3.11
CA ASP A 11 11.56 -3.12 -3.11
C ASP A 11 10.12 -2.82 -2.67
N LEU A 12 9.92 -2.00 -1.64
CA LEU A 12 8.57 -1.78 -1.09
C LEU A 12 7.71 -0.89 -2.00
N GLU A 13 8.31 0.09 -2.67
CA GLU A 13 7.61 0.95 -3.64
C GLU A 13 7.07 0.12 -4.82
N ASP A 14 7.95 -0.66 -5.45
CA ASP A 14 7.59 -1.52 -6.57
C ASP A 14 6.54 -2.57 -6.14
N ARG A 15 6.68 -3.13 -4.92
CA ARG A 15 5.71 -4.10 -4.39
C ARG A 15 4.34 -3.49 -4.13
N THR A 16 4.27 -2.29 -3.56
CA THR A 16 3.00 -1.60 -3.27
C THR A 16 2.33 -1.12 -4.57
N LEU A 17 3.11 -0.65 -5.54
CA LEU A 17 2.62 -0.32 -6.89
C LEU A 17 2.05 -1.56 -7.60
N ARG A 18 2.79 -2.68 -7.60
CA ARG A 18 2.33 -3.94 -8.19
C ARG A 18 1.08 -4.47 -7.50
N PHE A 19 0.97 -4.32 -6.18
CA PHE A 19 -0.22 -4.68 -5.43
C PHE A 19 -1.44 -3.86 -5.91
N ALA A 20 -1.33 -2.53 -5.97
CA ALA A 20 -2.41 -1.67 -6.47
C ALA A 20 -2.80 -2.02 -7.91
N GLN A 21 -1.83 -2.31 -8.79
CA GLN A 21 -2.10 -2.75 -10.16
C GLN A 21 -2.81 -4.11 -10.22
N ARG A 22 -2.45 -5.07 -9.34
CA ARG A 22 -3.14 -6.37 -9.24
C ARG A 22 -4.58 -6.20 -8.77
N VAL A 23 -4.81 -5.35 -7.76
CA VAL A 23 -6.15 -5.03 -7.27
C VAL A 23 -7.01 -4.40 -8.37
N ARG A 24 -6.48 -3.42 -9.13
CA ARG A 24 -7.21 -2.84 -10.28
C ARG A 24 -7.53 -3.87 -11.35
N ARG A 25 -6.62 -4.82 -11.63
CA ARG A 25 -6.87 -5.92 -12.58
C ARG A 25 -7.94 -6.90 -12.08
N LEU A 26 -7.98 -7.18 -10.78
CA LEU A 26 -9.01 -8.02 -10.16
C LEU A 26 -10.39 -7.34 -10.26
N ILE A 27 -10.47 -6.10 -9.82
CA ILE A 27 -11.69 -5.28 -9.83
C ILE A 27 -12.30 -5.21 -11.24
N LYS A 28 -11.48 -5.01 -12.28
CA LYS A 28 -11.95 -4.94 -13.67
C LYS A 28 -12.63 -6.21 -14.17
N LYS A 29 -12.37 -7.37 -13.55
CA LYS A 29 -12.96 -8.66 -13.93
C LYS A 29 -14.26 -8.96 -13.17
N LEU A 30 -14.57 -8.21 -12.11
CA LEU A 30 -15.76 -8.47 -11.30
C LEU A 30 -17.02 -7.98 -12.02
N PRO A 31 -18.12 -8.75 -11.96
CA PRO A 31 -19.40 -8.32 -12.52
C PRO A 31 -19.92 -7.11 -11.74
N LYS A 32 -20.50 -6.15 -12.47
CA LYS A 32 -21.07 -4.91 -11.90
C LYS A 32 -22.45 -5.17 -11.29
N ILE A 33 -22.47 -5.92 -10.20
CA ILE A 33 -23.66 -6.16 -9.37
C ILE A 33 -23.62 -5.27 -8.13
N ILE A 34 -24.78 -5.01 -7.53
CA ILE A 34 -24.93 -4.09 -6.40
C ILE A 34 -23.97 -4.43 -5.25
N ALA A 35 -23.84 -5.71 -4.90
CA ALA A 35 -22.89 -6.17 -3.87
C ALA A 35 -21.45 -5.78 -4.18
N ASN A 36 -21.01 -5.98 -5.43
CA ASN A 36 -19.62 -5.74 -5.82
C ASN A 36 -19.29 -4.26 -5.95
N ILE A 37 -20.26 -3.38 -6.21
CA ILE A 37 -20.00 -1.96 -6.48
C ILE A 37 -19.34 -1.28 -5.28
N GLU A 38 -19.87 -1.51 -4.09
CA GLU A 38 -19.34 -0.89 -2.87
C GLU A 38 -18.02 -1.54 -2.45
N ASP A 39 -17.93 -2.87 -2.49
CA ASP A 39 -16.72 -3.64 -2.17
C ASP A 39 -15.54 -3.24 -3.07
N VAL A 40 -15.79 -3.13 -4.38
CA VAL A 40 -14.79 -2.70 -5.37
C VAL A 40 -14.29 -1.29 -5.08
N LYS A 41 -15.21 -0.38 -4.74
CA LYS A 41 -14.87 1.03 -4.48
C LYS A 41 -14.01 1.14 -3.23
N GLN A 42 -14.34 0.41 -2.17
CA GLN A 42 -13.55 0.34 -0.95
C GLN A 42 -12.19 -0.30 -1.22
N LEU A 43 -12.14 -1.43 -1.92
CA LEU A 43 -10.90 -2.14 -2.25
C LEU A 43 -9.97 -1.29 -3.14
N ALA A 44 -10.51 -0.52 -4.09
CA ALA A 44 -9.74 0.42 -4.89
C ALA A 44 -9.14 1.55 -4.04
N LYS A 45 -9.91 2.08 -3.09
CA LYS A 45 -9.47 3.16 -2.20
C LYS A 45 -8.38 2.69 -1.23
N THR A 46 -8.58 1.55 -0.57
CA THR A 46 -7.62 1.00 0.39
C THR A 46 -6.31 0.59 -0.28
N SER A 47 -6.37 -0.05 -1.46
CA SER A 47 -5.16 -0.43 -2.19
C SER A 47 -4.34 0.76 -2.72
N ALA A 48 -5.00 1.87 -3.08
CA ALA A 48 -4.31 3.10 -3.46
C ALA A 48 -3.68 3.82 -2.26
N SER A 49 -4.35 3.78 -1.10
CA SER A 49 -3.81 4.35 0.14
C SER A 49 -2.45 3.75 0.48
N VAL A 50 -2.27 2.42 0.40
CA VAL A 50 -1.00 1.75 0.71
C VAL A 50 0.22 2.35 -0.03
N GLY A 51 0.06 2.72 -1.30
CA GLY A 51 1.14 3.35 -2.07
C GLY A 51 1.40 4.81 -1.67
N ALA A 52 0.34 5.62 -1.55
CA ALA A 52 0.45 7.02 -1.14
C ALA A 52 1.09 7.18 0.26
N ASN A 53 0.71 6.27 1.14
CA ASN A 53 1.02 6.27 2.55
C ASN A 53 2.47 5.73 2.78
N TYR A 54 3.05 5.03 1.79
CA TYR A 54 4.48 4.71 1.71
C TYR A 54 5.31 5.87 1.14
N ILE A 55 4.83 6.54 0.10
CA ILE A 55 5.48 7.75 -0.46
C ILE A 55 5.62 8.80 0.65
N GLU A 56 4.55 9.05 1.41
CA GLU A 56 4.58 9.93 2.58
C GLU A 56 5.54 9.48 3.70
N ALA A 57 5.80 8.16 3.84
CA ALA A 57 6.77 7.65 4.79
C ALA A 57 8.21 7.82 4.30
N ASN A 58 8.45 7.73 2.98
CA ASN A 58 9.76 8.01 2.37
C ASN A 58 10.07 9.51 2.31
N GLU A 59 9.03 10.37 2.19
CA GLU A 59 9.14 11.83 2.32
C GLU A 59 9.21 12.29 3.78
N SER A 60 9.12 11.37 4.75
CA SER A 60 9.19 11.74 6.15
C SER A 60 10.60 12.19 6.55
N LEU A 61 10.69 13.39 7.11
CA LEU A 61 11.92 14.15 7.34
C LEU A 61 12.82 13.58 8.44
N SER A 62 12.36 12.60 9.23
CA SER A 62 13.08 12.06 10.38
C SER A 62 12.74 10.59 10.70
N ARG A 63 13.70 9.82 11.24
CA ARG A 63 13.50 8.43 11.71
C ARG A 63 12.34 8.28 12.70
N LYS A 64 12.02 9.34 13.46
CA LYS A 64 10.89 9.31 14.40
C LYS A 64 9.54 9.23 13.68
N ASP A 65 9.42 9.88 12.52
CA ASP A 65 8.19 9.90 11.73
C ASP A 65 7.93 8.55 11.07
N ILE A 66 8.99 7.89 10.58
CA ILE A 66 8.93 6.51 10.07
C ILE A 66 8.38 5.56 11.15
N VAL A 67 8.91 5.63 12.38
CA VAL A 67 8.46 4.77 13.49
C VAL A 67 7.02 5.06 13.89
N TYR A 68 6.62 6.33 13.90
CA TYR A 68 5.25 6.75 14.19
C TYR A 68 4.27 6.20 13.15
N ARG A 69 4.57 6.35 11.85
CA ARG A 69 3.72 5.83 10.76
C ARG A 69 3.60 4.31 10.81
N ILE A 70 4.70 3.58 11.03
CA ILE A 70 4.65 2.11 11.20
C ILE A 70 3.75 1.67 12.37
N LYS A 71 3.72 2.44 13.47
CA LYS A 71 2.80 2.16 14.59
C LYS A 71 1.33 2.36 14.21
N VAL A 72 1.01 3.41 13.45
CA VAL A 72 -0.35 3.66 12.95
C VAL A 72 -0.81 2.50 12.07
N TYR A 73 0.03 2.06 11.12
CA TYR A 73 -0.28 0.89 10.28
C TYR A 73 -0.55 -0.38 11.09
N ARG A 74 0.26 -0.66 12.13
CA ARG A 74 0.01 -1.83 13.00
C ARG A 74 -1.29 -1.72 13.77
N LYS A 75 -1.72 -0.51 14.14
CA LYS A 75 -2.98 -0.29 14.83
C LYS A 75 -4.17 -0.54 13.89
N GLU A 76 -4.12 0.00 12.68
CA GLU A 76 -5.17 -0.18 11.67
C GLU A 76 -5.34 -1.65 11.27
N ILE A 77 -4.25 -2.39 11.07
CA ILE A 77 -4.31 -3.83 10.75
C ILE A 77 -4.95 -4.63 11.90
N LYS A 78 -4.72 -4.22 13.15
CA LYS A 78 -5.23 -4.91 14.34
C LYS A 78 -6.69 -4.56 14.67
N GLU A 79 -7.20 -3.44 14.18
CA GLU A 79 -8.62 -3.08 14.28
C GLU A 79 -9.48 -3.76 13.19
N ILE A 80 -8.85 -4.34 12.17
CA ILE A 80 -9.51 -5.12 11.11
C ILE A 80 -9.69 -6.60 11.51
N GLU A 81 -9.02 -7.04 12.58
CA GLU A 81 -9.12 -8.39 13.19
C GLU A 81 -10.26 -8.45 14.22
#